data_AF-A0A329TZB0-F1
#
_entry.id   AF-A0A329TZB0-F1
#
_cell.length_a   1.000
_cell.length_b   1.000
_cell.length_c   1.000
_cell.angle_alpha   90.00
_cell.angle_beta   90.00
_cell.angle_gamma   90.00
#
_symmetry.space_group_name_H-M   'P 1'
#
loop_
_entity.id
_entity.type
_entity.pdbx_description
1 polymer ?
#
loop_
_entity_poly.entity_id
_entity_poly.type
_entity_poly.pdbx_seq_one_letter_code
_entity_poly.pdbx_strand_id
1 'polypeptide(L)'
;MGVKMRKLQYSILADIQDAIGQAKQGKLALYWQRTIQREYHCKKVTPAEQQAYEQLQSILSEMPQWSDEEELRSEMEEIGGRARFCHFWIDHNSMVQLTEDRNGRFHAAYVLDRDTSSEVRREAALLAQK
;
A
#
# COMPACT_ATOMS: atom_id res chain seq x y z
N MET A 1 -19.40 25.49 28.09
CA MET A 1 -18.31 25.51 27.09
C MET A 1 -18.53 24.34 26.14
N GLY A 2 -18.82 24.61 24.87
CA GLY A 2 -19.09 23.55 23.88
C GLY A 2 -17.79 22.92 23.41
N VAL A 3 -17.63 21.61 23.63
CA VAL A 3 -16.52 20.84 23.06
C VAL A 3 -16.69 20.83 21.55
N LYS A 4 -15.89 21.65 20.85
CA LYS A 4 -15.75 21.60 19.39
C LYS A 4 -15.15 20.23 19.08
N MET A 5 -15.98 19.28 18.67
CA MET A 5 -15.51 18.08 17.99
C MET A 5 -14.78 18.55 16.73
N ARG A 6 -13.46 18.67 16.79
CA ARG A 6 -12.63 18.70 15.59
C ARG A 6 -12.91 17.37 14.91
N LYS A 7 -13.69 17.39 13.81
CA LYS A 7 -13.63 16.30 12.84
C LYS A 7 -12.14 16.16 12.54
N LEU A 8 -11.51 15.06 12.98
CA LEU A 8 -10.28 14.60 12.34
C LEU A 8 -10.72 14.27 10.92
N GLN A 9 -10.77 15.28 10.06
CA GLN A 9 -10.78 15.05 8.63
C GLN A 9 -9.44 14.39 8.38
N TYR A 10 -9.48 13.08 8.14
CA TYR A 10 -8.34 12.32 7.69
C TYR A 10 -7.68 13.12 6.55
N SER A 11 -6.47 13.62 6.82
CA SER A 11 -5.68 14.33 5.84
C SER A 11 -4.62 13.38 5.35
N ILE A 12 -4.66 13.14 4.04
CA ILE A 12 -3.66 12.32 3.34
C ILE A 12 -2.28 12.99 3.38
N LEU A 13 -2.19 14.24 3.85
CA LEU A 13 -0.92 14.94 3.94
C LEU A 13 0.10 14.15 4.76
N ALA A 14 -0.32 13.51 5.85
CA ALA A 14 0.55 12.66 6.65
C ALA A 14 1.05 11.45 5.85
N ASP A 15 0.15 10.80 5.11
CA ASP A 15 0.49 9.62 4.30
C ASP A 15 1.41 9.99 3.13
N ILE A 16 1.17 11.13 2.47
CA ILE A 16 2.06 11.64 1.41
C ILE A 16 3.44 11.97 1.99
N GLN A 17 3.51 12.56 3.19
CA GLN A 17 4.79 12.89 3.83
C GLN A 17 5.58 11.64 4.22
N ASP A 18 4.90 10.63 4.77
CA ASP A 18 5.53 9.34 5.06
C ASP A 18 6.01 8.67 3.77
N ALA A 19 5.17 8.66 2.73
CA ALA A 19 5.51 8.14 1.43
C ALA A 19 6.68 8.86 0.76
N ILE A 20 6.83 10.18 0.93
CA ILE A 20 8.04 10.91 0.51
C ILE A 20 9.27 10.37 1.24
N GLY A 21 9.17 10.09 2.53
CA GLY A 21 10.24 9.50 3.33
C GLY A 21 10.67 8.13 2.83
N GLN A 22 9.70 7.27 2.51
CA GLN A 22 9.93 5.94 1.94
C GLN A 22 10.47 6.02 0.51
N ALA A 23 9.89 6.90 -0.32
CA ALA A 23 10.27 7.07 -1.72
C ALA A 23 11.72 7.53 -1.86
N LYS A 24 12.19 8.39 -0.93
CA LYS A 24 13.60 8.81 -0.82
C LYS A 24 14.56 7.68 -0.46
N GLN A 25 14.07 6.56 0.02
CA GLN A 25 14.87 5.36 0.30
C GLN A 25 14.70 4.30 -0.79
N GLY A 26 13.87 4.55 -1.81
CA GLY A 26 13.48 3.55 -2.80
C GLY A 26 12.55 2.47 -2.23
N LYS A 27 11.87 2.74 -1.11
CA LYS A 27 11.09 1.77 -0.35
C LYS A 27 9.57 1.93 -0.48
N LEU A 28 9.10 2.83 -1.33
CA LEU A 28 7.67 3.05 -1.46
C LEU A 28 7.05 2.06 -2.46
N ALA A 29 6.42 1.01 -1.97
CA ALA A 29 5.81 -0.01 -2.82
C ALA A 29 4.70 0.53 -3.75
N LEU A 30 4.45 -0.22 -4.83
CA LEU A 30 3.51 0.16 -5.87
C LEU A 30 2.07 0.26 -5.35
N TYR A 31 1.69 -0.63 -4.43
CA TYR A 31 0.41 -0.60 -3.72
C TYR A 31 0.19 0.74 -3.00
N TRP A 32 1.18 1.22 -2.24
CA TRP A 32 1.10 2.49 -1.51
C TRP A 32 1.06 3.71 -2.43
N GLN A 33 1.86 3.71 -3.51
CA GLN A 33 1.79 4.77 -4.53
C GLN A 33 0.37 4.93 -5.08
N ARG A 34 -0.30 3.82 -5.39
CA ARG A 34 -1.66 3.81 -5.94
C ARG A 34 -2.72 4.17 -4.92
N THR A 35 -2.55 3.70 -3.68
CA THR A 35 -3.42 4.07 -2.56
C THR A 35 -3.43 5.58 -2.39
N ILE A 36 -2.24 6.20 -2.35
CA ILE A 36 -2.09 7.65 -2.23
C ILE A 36 -2.68 8.36 -3.45
N GLN A 37 -2.39 7.88 -4.66
CA GLN A 37 -2.96 8.45 -5.89
C GLN A 37 -4.49 8.44 -5.84
N ARG A 38 -5.11 7.32 -5.46
CA ARG A 38 -6.57 7.19 -5.38
C ARG A 38 -7.15 8.16 -4.36
N GLU A 39 -6.62 8.17 -3.14
CA GLU A 39 -7.11 9.06 -2.10
C GLU A 39 -6.91 10.54 -2.45
N TYR A 40 -5.83 10.88 -3.15
CA TYR A 40 -5.61 12.22 -3.69
C TYR A 40 -6.69 12.61 -4.70
N HIS A 41 -7.08 11.70 -5.61
CA HIS A 41 -8.07 11.98 -6.66
C HIS A 41 -9.53 11.94 -6.16
N CYS A 42 -9.81 11.20 -5.08
CA CYS A 42 -11.18 11.03 -4.55
C CYS A 42 -11.67 12.22 -3.72
N LYS A 43 -10.84 13.23 -3.43
CA LYS A 43 -11.21 14.37 -2.58
C LYS A 43 -10.77 15.71 -3.15
N LYS A 44 -11.32 16.78 -2.57
CA LYS A 44 -10.81 18.14 -2.80
C LYS A 44 -9.53 18.32 -1.99
N VAL A 45 -8.41 18.37 -2.69
CA VAL A 45 -7.08 18.53 -2.10
C VAL A 45 -6.83 19.96 -1.65
N THR A 46 -6.13 20.10 -0.54
CA THR A 46 -5.60 21.39 -0.06
C THR A 46 -4.32 21.75 -0.82
N PRO A 47 -3.92 23.04 -0.87
CA PRO A 47 -2.65 23.44 -1.50
C PRO A 47 -1.42 22.72 -0.91
N ALA A 48 -1.44 22.42 0.40
CA ALA A 48 -0.37 21.68 1.06
C ALA A 48 -0.31 20.21 0.60
N GLU A 49 -1.46 19.55 0.45
CA GLU A 49 -1.53 18.18 -0.09
C GLU A 49 -1.11 18.13 -1.55
N GLN A 50 -1.49 19.13 -2.36
CA GLN A 50 -1.05 19.25 -3.75
C GLN A 50 0.47 19.38 -3.85
N GLN A 51 1.07 20.32 -3.10
CA GLN A 51 2.52 20.52 -3.11
C GLN A 51 3.28 19.26 -2.66
N ALA A 52 2.80 18.58 -1.62
CA ALA A 52 3.40 17.33 -1.15
C ALA A 52 3.28 16.22 -2.21
N TYR A 53 2.13 16.12 -2.89
CA TYR A 53 1.94 15.13 -3.94
C TYR A 53 2.85 15.37 -5.15
N GLU A 54 3.00 16.63 -5.58
CA GLU A 54 3.94 17.00 -6.66
C GLU A 54 5.38 16.63 -6.30
N GLN A 55 5.80 16.86 -5.05
CA GLN A 55 7.11 16.44 -4.56
C GLN A 55 7.28 14.91 -4.61
N LEU A 56 6.26 14.17 -4.17
CA LEU A 56 6.28 12.70 -4.22
C LEU A 56 6.46 12.22 -5.67
N GLN A 57 5.70 12.77 -6.62
CA GLN A 57 5.80 12.40 -8.05
C GLN A 57 7.19 12.68 -8.62
N SER A 58 7.84 13.79 -8.24
CA SER A 58 9.22 14.08 -8.64
C SER A 58 10.18 12.98 -8.19
N ILE A 59 10.10 12.57 -6.91
CA ILE A 59 10.97 11.52 -6.36
C ILE A 59 10.73 10.18 -7.05
N LEU A 60 9.47 9.82 -7.30
CA LEU A 60 9.11 8.58 -8.00
C LEU A 60 9.62 8.53 -9.43
N SER A 61 9.75 9.69 -10.10
CA SER A 61 10.29 9.76 -11.46
C SER A 61 11.82 9.56 -11.52
N GLU A 62 12.52 9.86 -10.43
CA GLU A 62 13.98 9.82 -10.37
C GLU A 62 14.51 8.53 -9.74
N MET A 63 13.74 7.91 -8.84
CA MET A 63 14.22 6.79 -8.03
C MET A 63 13.38 5.52 -8.20
N PRO A 64 14.02 4.38 -8.55
CA PRO A 64 13.33 3.09 -8.56
C PRO A 64 12.84 2.76 -7.15
N GLN A 65 11.66 2.18 -7.06
CA GLN A 65 11.02 1.81 -5.82
C GLN A 65 10.93 0.29 -5.67
N TRP A 66 10.77 -0.18 -4.43
CA TRP A 66 10.45 -1.55 -4.11
C TRP A 66 9.19 -2.03 -4.83
N SER A 67 9.23 -3.29 -5.25
CA SER A 67 8.03 -4.04 -5.56
C SER A 67 7.24 -4.36 -4.29
N ASP A 68 5.95 -4.65 -4.45
CA ASP A 68 5.07 -5.03 -3.33
C ASP A 68 5.56 -6.31 -2.63
N GLU A 69 6.27 -7.19 -3.35
CA GLU A 69 6.88 -8.39 -2.77
C GLU A 69 8.11 -8.06 -1.91
N GLU A 70 8.94 -7.11 -2.35
CA GLU A 70 10.13 -6.69 -1.61
C GLU A 70 9.76 -5.97 -0.30
N GLU A 71 8.77 -5.09 -0.33
CA GLU A 71 8.24 -4.45 0.87
C GLU A 71 7.69 -5.50 1.84
N LEU A 72 6.79 -6.37 1.38
CA LEU A 72 6.20 -7.41 2.24
C LEU A 72 7.29 -8.32 2.84
N ARG A 73 8.31 -8.69 2.06
CA ARG A 73 9.41 -9.51 2.55
C ARG A 73 10.18 -8.79 3.65
N SER A 74 10.52 -7.52 3.44
CA SER A 74 11.21 -6.68 4.42
C SER A 74 10.41 -6.55 5.73
N GLU A 75 9.11 -6.25 5.66
CA GLU A 75 8.24 -6.17 6.84
C GLU A 75 8.16 -7.49 7.60
N MET A 76 8.04 -8.61 6.88
CA MET A 76 7.97 -9.93 7.50
C MET A 76 9.31 -10.30 8.16
N GLU A 77 10.44 -10.01 7.53
CA GLU A 77 11.76 -10.24 8.11
C GLU A 77 11.95 -9.46 9.41
N GLU A 78 11.48 -8.20 9.49
CA GLU A 78 11.58 -7.37 10.70
C GLU A 78 10.87 -7.99 11.91
N ILE A 79 9.73 -8.64 11.71
CA ILE A 79 8.97 -9.31 12.78
C ILE A 79 9.36 -10.78 12.99
N GLY A 80 10.40 -11.26 12.29
CA GLY A 80 10.87 -12.65 12.32
C GLY A 80 9.95 -13.63 11.58
N GLY A 81 9.07 -13.13 10.72
CA GLY A 81 8.21 -13.90 9.83
C GLY A 81 8.81 -14.06 8.43
N ARG A 82 8.00 -14.61 7.51
CA ARG A 82 8.34 -14.80 6.10
C ARG A 82 7.16 -14.47 5.20
N ALA A 83 7.41 -13.72 4.14
CA ALA A 83 6.49 -13.65 3.02
C ALA A 83 6.52 -14.98 2.27
N ARG A 84 5.37 -15.64 2.12
CA ARG A 84 5.23 -16.89 1.35
C ARG A 84 4.71 -16.62 -0.04
N PHE A 85 3.83 -15.65 -0.15
CA PHE A 85 3.22 -15.24 -1.40
C PHE A 85 2.78 -13.78 -1.28
N CYS A 86 3.05 -12.99 -2.31
CA CYS A 86 2.49 -11.66 -2.49
C CYS A 86 2.08 -11.55 -3.95
N HIS A 87 0.85 -11.17 -4.20
CA HIS A 87 0.43 -10.82 -5.55
C HIS A 87 -0.46 -9.60 -5.54
N PHE A 88 -0.04 -8.61 -6.33
CA PHE A 88 -0.78 -7.38 -6.55
C PHE A 88 -1.35 -7.38 -7.97
N TRP A 89 -2.67 -7.23 -8.07
CA TRP A 89 -3.33 -7.01 -9.34
C TRP A 89 -3.40 -5.53 -9.65
N ILE A 90 -2.65 -5.17 -10.69
CA ILE A 90 -2.57 -3.81 -11.20
C ILE A 90 -3.94 -3.29 -11.67
N ASP A 91 -4.74 -4.12 -12.35
CA ASP A 91 -5.96 -3.63 -13.02
C ASP A 91 -7.10 -3.23 -12.06
N HIS A 92 -7.06 -3.72 -10.82
CA HIS A 92 -8.10 -3.49 -9.83
C HIS A 92 -7.55 -3.14 -8.43
N ASN A 93 -6.30 -2.66 -8.37
CA ASN A 93 -5.62 -2.21 -7.15
C ASN A 93 -5.83 -3.12 -5.95
N SER A 94 -5.78 -4.43 -6.18
CA SER A 94 -6.08 -5.43 -5.17
C SER A 94 -4.84 -6.23 -4.86
N MET A 95 -4.74 -6.74 -3.64
CA MET A 95 -3.61 -7.49 -3.15
C MET A 95 -4.07 -8.73 -2.40
N VAL A 96 -3.34 -9.81 -2.61
CA VAL A 96 -3.37 -10.98 -1.73
C VAL A 96 -1.97 -11.25 -1.22
N GLN A 97 -1.89 -11.64 0.05
CA GLN A 97 -0.65 -12.12 0.62
C GLN A 97 -0.87 -13.32 1.53
N LEU A 98 0.12 -14.21 1.52
CA LEU A 98 0.27 -15.28 2.50
C LEU A 98 1.59 -15.04 3.23
N THR A 99 1.53 -14.93 4.54
CA THR A 99 2.70 -14.75 5.39
C THR A 99 2.75 -15.84 6.44
N GLU A 100 3.95 -16.09 6.95
CA GLU A 100 4.18 -17.00 8.07
C GLU A 100 4.82 -16.20 9.20
N ASP A 101 4.24 -16.25 10.39
CA ASP A 101 4.81 -15.58 11.57
C ASP A 101 6.02 -16.35 12.14
N ARG A 102 6.74 -15.73 13.08
CA ARG A 102 7.90 -16.35 13.76
C ARG A 102 7.60 -17.68 14.47
N ASN A 103 6.33 -18.02 14.69
CA ASN A 103 5.90 -19.28 15.31
C ASN A 103 5.47 -20.33 14.26
N GLY A 104 5.63 -20.05 12.97
CA GLY A 104 5.23 -20.93 11.89
C GLY A 104 3.73 -20.90 11.57
N ARG A 105 2.97 -19.93 12.08
CA ARG A 105 1.54 -19.80 11.75
C ARG A 105 1.35 -18.99 10.48
N PHE A 106 0.47 -19.49 9.61
CA PHE A 106 0.13 -18.84 8.35
C PHE A 106 -0.99 -17.82 8.53
N HIS A 107 -0.84 -16.67 7.89
CA HIS A 107 -1.83 -15.59 7.83
C HIS A 107 -2.07 -15.22 6.38
N ALA A 108 -3.34 -15.07 5.99
CA ALA A 108 -3.73 -14.59 4.67
C ALA A 108 -4.42 -13.24 4.82
N ALA A 109 -4.00 -12.24 4.03
CA ALA A 109 -4.67 -10.95 3.95
C ALA A 109 -5.11 -10.67 2.50
N TYR A 110 -6.29 -10.08 2.37
CA TYR A 110 -6.90 -9.71 1.11
C TYR A 110 -7.34 -8.25 1.19
N VAL A 111 -6.77 -7.41 0.33
CA VAL A 111 -7.25 -6.04 0.11
C VAL A 111 -7.85 -6.00 -1.28
N LEU A 112 -9.17 -5.83 -1.35
CA LEU A 112 -9.92 -5.95 -2.60
C LEU A 112 -10.64 -4.64 -2.86
N ASP A 113 -10.19 -3.91 -3.88
CA ASP A 113 -10.72 -2.58 -4.24
C ASP A 113 -12.01 -2.66 -5.07
N ARG A 114 -12.36 -3.87 -5.52
CA ARG A 114 -13.54 -4.18 -6.32
C ARG A 114 -14.13 -5.52 -5.87
N ASP A 115 -15.42 -5.74 -6.15
CA ASP A 115 -16.05 -7.04 -5.96
C ASP A 115 -15.30 -8.08 -6.81
N THR A 116 -14.50 -8.93 -6.16
CA THR A 116 -13.67 -9.92 -6.84
C THR A 116 -14.56 -10.95 -7.49
N SER A 117 -14.48 -11.08 -8.82
CA SER A 117 -15.09 -12.21 -9.51
C SER A 117 -14.47 -13.53 -9.00
N SER A 118 -15.23 -14.62 -9.14
CA SER A 118 -14.75 -15.97 -8.82
C SER A 118 -13.46 -16.33 -9.56
N GLU A 119 -13.22 -15.74 -10.73
CA GLU A 119 -12.02 -15.95 -11.55
C GLU A 119 -10.77 -15.35 -10.90
N VAL A 120 -10.85 -14.11 -10.40
CA VAL A 120 -9.73 -13.47 -9.67
C VAL A 120 -9.35 -14.28 -8.44
N ARG A 121 -10.34 -14.77 -7.68
CA ARG A 121 -10.09 -15.64 -6.51
C ARG A 121 -9.42 -16.96 -6.91
N ARG A 122 -9.77 -17.51 -8.07
CA ARG A 122 -9.17 -18.74 -8.60
C ARG A 122 -7.73 -18.50 -9.06
N GLU A 123 -7.45 -17.41 -9.77
CA GLU A 123 -6.09 -17.05 -10.20
C GLU A 123 -5.18 -16.82 -9.00
N ALA A 124 -5.65 -16.10 -7.98
CA ALA A 124 -4.96 -15.91 -6.71
C ALA A 124 -4.54 -17.25 -6.08
N ALA A 125 -5.49 -18.18 -5.99
CA ALA A 125 -5.27 -19.49 -5.39
C ALA A 125 -4.31 -20.36 -6.21
N LEU A 126 -4.29 -20.23 -7.53
CA LEU A 126 -3.37 -20.95 -8.42
C LEU A 126 -1.95 -20.39 -8.35
N LEU A 127 -1.81 -19.06 -8.27
CA LEU A 127 -0.51 -18.40 -8.11
C LEU A 127 0.12 -18.74 -6.75
N ALA A 128 -0.68 -18.85 -5.70
CA ALA A 128 -0.21 -19.24 -4.36
C ALA A 128 0.23 -20.71 -4.24
N GLN A 129 -0.06 -21.56 -5.24
CA GLN A 129 0.30 -22.98 -5.27
C GLN A 129 1.60 -23.27 -6.06
N LYS A 130 2.15 -22.28 -6.76
CA LYS A 130 3.43 -22.38 -7.48
C LYS A 130 4.60 -22.06 -6.57
#